data_AF-A0A8S4QZ85-F1
#
_entry.id   AF-A0A8S4QZ85-F1
#
_cell.length_a   1.000
_cell.length_b   1.000
_cell.length_c   1.000
_cell.angle_alpha   90.00
_cell.angle_beta   90.00
_cell.angle_gamma   90.00
#
_symmetry.space_group_name_H-M   'P 1'
#
loop_
_entity.id
_entity.type
_entity.pdbx_description
1 polymer ?
#
loop_
_entity_poly.entity_id
_entity_poly.type
_entity_poly.pdbx_seq_one_letter_code
_entity_poly.pdbx_strand_id
1 'polypeptide(L)'
;PRGSPQVEENVPEGYLVTRESLEITATDPDTTADLRFEIVWNSSYATKQGRETAPSEYVGCLEIETSFPDGDDNRGSAVGRLIVKEIRHNVTIDFEEFEVLYVTIRVVDNNTAIGTDYDELTFTITIIDMNDNAPEWVENTLNQTLRVRENSATGTIIGSVQATDIDGPLYNQVRYTIVPREDTLQDLVRIDSNTGQIEVALNAAIDADIPPRDNLYFTVIASDKCTEADPADCPPDKNYFNTEGNVSYIG
;
A
#
# COMPACT_ATOMS: atom_id res chain seq x y z
N PRO A 1 -21.71 -14.71 6.81
CA PRO A 1 -21.55 -13.69 5.73
C PRO A 1 -21.32 -14.37 4.36
N ARG A 2 -22.00 -13.93 3.29
CA ARG A 2 -21.81 -14.45 1.91
C ARG A 2 -20.67 -13.75 1.15
N GLY A 3 -19.72 -13.19 1.88
CA GLY A 3 -18.48 -12.57 1.40
C GLY A 3 -17.66 -12.08 2.59
N SER A 4 -16.34 -11.96 2.41
CA SER A 4 -15.47 -11.33 3.40
C SER A 4 -15.50 -9.81 3.21
N PRO A 5 -15.70 -9.00 4.27
CA PRO A 5 -15.57 -7.55 4.18
C PRO A 5 -14.21 -7.13 3.61
N GLN A 6 -14.21 -6.01 2.90
CA GLN A 6 -13.01 -5.36 2.39
C GLN A 6 -13.03 -3.89 2.77
N VAL A 7 -11.86 -3.32 3.04
CA VAL A 7 -11.70 -1.90 3.41
C VAL A 7 -10.44 -1.36 2.77
N GLU A 8 -10.53 -0.18 2.16
CA GLU A 8 -9.35 0.57 1.69
C GLU A 8 -8.50 0.96 2.90
N GLU A 9 -7.18 0.92 2.75
CA GLU A 9 -6.30 1.46 3.77
C GLU A 9 -6.43 2.98 3.91
N ASN A 10 -5.85 3.52 4.98
CA ASN A 10 -5.80 4.95 5.29
C ASN A 10 -7.17 5.66 5.32
N VAL A 11 -8.26 4.89 5.42
CA VAL A 11 -9.59 5.44 5.68
C VAL A 11 -9.61 6.11 7.05
N PRO A 12 -10.35 7.22 7.20
CA PRO A 12 -10.36 7.97 8.45
C PRO A 12 -11.02 7.17 9.58
N GLU A 13 -10.68 7.53 10.82
CA GLU A 13 -11.38 7.02 12.00
C GLU A 13 -12.90 7.23 11.87
N GLY A 14 -13.67 6.22 12.30
CA GLY A 14 -15.13 6.18 12.19
C GLY A 14 -15.64 5.66 10.85
N TYR A 15 -14.76 5.29 9.91
CA TYR A 15 -15.17 4.63 8.68
C TYR A 15 -15.86 3.28 8.98
N LEU A 16 -17.05 3.07 8.41
CA LEU A 16 -17.85 1.87 8.62
C LEU A 16 -17.42 0.75 7.66
N VAL A 17 -16.89 -0.35 8.21
CA VAL A 17 -16.43 -1.53 7.45
C VAL A 17 -17.60 -2.41 7.00
N THR A 18 -18.57 -2.64 7.89
CA THR A 18 -19.76 -3.46 7.61
C THR A 18 -20.83 -2.61 6.90
N ARG A 19 -20.89 -2.67 5.56
CA ARG A 19 -22.01 -2.09 4.78
C ARG A 19 -23.26 -2.98 4.87
N GLU A 20 -24.43 -2.47 4.48
CA GLU A 20 -25.78 -3.09 4.70
C GLU A 20 -25.92 -4.59 4.32
N SER A 21 -25.04 -5.15 3.48
CA SER A 21 -25.01 -6.57 3.11
C SER A 21 -24.13 -7.48 4.00
N LEU A 22 -23.46 -6.91 5.01
CA LEU A 22 -22.48 -7.57 5.89
C LEU A 22 -22.68 -7.26 7.39
N GLU A 23 -23.90 -6.91 7.79
CA GLU A 23 -24.23 -6.69 9.20
C GLU A 23 -23.97 -7.97 10.03
N ILE A 24 -23.33 -7.81 11.18
CA ILE A 24 -23.13 -8.86 12.16
C ILE A 24 -24.35 -8.82 13.08
N THR A 25 -25.17 -9.86 13.07
CA THR A 25 -26.40 -9.90 13.86
C THR A 25 -26.38 -11.07 14.82
N ALA A 26 -26.99 -10.87 15.98
CA ALA A 26 -27.19 -11.89 16.99
C ALA A 26 -28.61 -11.78 17.57
N THR A 27 -29.19 -12.93 17.90
CA THR A 27 -30.52 -13.00 18.51
C THR A 27 -30.51 -14.01 19.65
N ASP A 28 -31.14 -13.66 20.77
CA ASP A 28 -31.36 -14.52 21.92
C ASP A 28 -32.87 -14.63 22.19
N PRO A 29 -33.42 -15.86 22.31
CA PRO A 29 -34.83 -16.06 22.60
C PRO A 29 -35.26 -15.67 24.04
N ASP A 30 -34.33 -15.43 24.96
CA ASP A 30 -34.63 -14.93 26.31
C ASP A 30 -35.16 -13.49 26.26
N THR A 31 -36.34 -13.29 26.84
CA THR A 31 -36.98 -11.98 27.00
C THR A 31 -36.21 -10.98 27.85
N THR A 32 -35.21 -11.44 28.60
CA THR A 32 -34.34 -10.61 29.44
C THR A 32 -32.94 -10.42 28.89
N ALA A 33 -32.63 -10.96 27.71
CA ALA A 33 -31.29 -10.89 27.12
C ALA A 33 -30.79 -9.44 26.95
N ASP A 34 -29.49 -9.24 27.19
CA ASP A 34 -28.76 -7.98 27.01
C ASP A 34 -27.50 -8.21 26.17
N LEU A 35 -27.70 -8.41 24.86
CA LEU A 35 -26.61 -8.75 23.94
C LEU A 35 -25.63 -7.59 23.72
N ARG A 36 -24.33 -7.85 23.80
CA ARG A 36 -23.24 -6.91 23.51
C ARG A 36 -22.12 -7.55 22.71
N PHE A 37 -21.68 -6.86 21.67
CA PHE A 37 -20.53 -7.28 20.87
C PHE A 37 -19.23 -6.75 21.45
N GLU A 38 -18.18 -7.55 21.38
CA GLU A 38 -16.79 -7.17 21.62
C GLU A 38 -15.85 -7.84 20.61
N ILE A 39 -14.70 -7.22 20.34
CA ILE A 39 -13.62 -7.85 19.56
C ILE A 39 -12.69 -8.58 20.52
N VAL A 40 -12.42 -9.85 20.24
CA VAL A 40 -11.55 -10.69 21.06
C VAL A 40 -10.13 -10.70 20.50
N TRP A 41 -9.36 -9.64 20.77
CA TRP A 41 -8.03 -9.44 20.16
C TRP A 41 -7.00 -10.55 20.42
N ASN A 42 -7.12 -11.32 21.52
CA ASN A 42 -6.19 -12.42 21.80
C ASN A 42 -6.41 -13.66 20.90
N SER A 43 -7.56 -13.74 20.24
CA SER A 43 -7.91 -14.77 19.25
C SER A 43 -7.87 -14.22 17.82
N SER A 44 -7.76 -12.91 17.66
CA SER A 44 -7.60 -12.22 16.38
C SER A 44 -6.13 -12.12 15.99
N TYR A 45 -5.85 -12.20 14.69
CA TYR A 45 -4.50 -12.04 14.14
C TYR A 45 -4.53 -11.41 12.74
N ALA A 46 -3.43 -10.81 12.32
CA ALA A 46 -3.30 -10.25 10.97
C ALA A 46 -2.10 -10.86 10.25
N THR A 47 -2.11 -10.82 8.91
CA THR A 47 -1.02 -11.33 8.09
C THR A 47 -0.59 -10.36 7.00
N LYS A 48 0.72 -10.26 6.76
CA LYS A 48 1.36 -9.58 5.62
C LYS A 48 2.12 -10.66 4.82
N GLN A 49 1.83 -10.81 3.53
CA GLN A 49 2.46 -11.83 2.67
C GLN A 49 2.37 -13.26 3.24
N GLY A 50 1.24 -13.59 3.88
CA GLY A 50 0.98 -14.90 4.48
C GLY A 50 1.73 -15.20 5.79
N ARG A 51 2.39 -14.20 6.40
CA ARG A 51 3.03 -14.32 7.72
C ARG A 51 2.29 -13.46 8.73
N GLU A 52 2.12 -13.98 9.94
CA GLU A 52 1.52 -13.21 11.04
C GLU A 52 2.36 -11.97 11.36
N THR A 53 1.66 -10.86 11.62
CA THR A 53 2.27 -9.56 11.94
C THR A 53 2.26 -9.33 13.45
N ALA A 54 3.02 -8.33 13.92
CA ALA A 54 3.05 -8.00 15.34
C ALA A 54 1.67 -7.44 15.78
N PRO A 55 1.18 -7.79 16.99
CA PRO A 55 -0.06 -7.22 17.51
C PRO A 55 -0.10 -5.69 17.55
N SER A 56 1.05 -5.02 17.65
CA SER A 56 1.17 -3.56 17.58
C SER A 56 0.66 -2.96 16.28
N GLU A 57 0.60 -3.75 15.21
CA GLU A 57 0.20 -3.29 13.88
C GLU A 57 -1.30 -3.30 13.64
N TYR A 58 -2.07 -4.10 14.40
CA TYR A 58 -3.50 -4.27 14.13
C TYR A 58 -4.40 -4.23 15.38
N VAL A 59 -3.87 -4.48 16.58
CA VAL A 59 -4.72 -4.49 17.79
C VAL A 59 -5.22 -3.08 18.07
N GLY A 60 -6.55 -2.93 18.05
CA GLY A 60 -7.22 -1.66 18.26
C GLY A 60 -7.51 -0.89 16.97
N CYS A 61 -7.21 -1.44 15.78
CA CYS A 61 -7.55 -0.80 14.49
C CYS A 61 -9.05 -0.78 14.18
N LEU A 62 -9.83 -1.54 14.95
CA LEU A 62 -11.27 -1.64 14.84
C LEU A 62 -11.94 -1.50 16.22
N GLU A 63 -13.14 -0.95 16.19
CA GLU A 63 -14.10 -0.98 17.29
C GLU A 63 -15.41 -1.58 16.77
N ILE A 64 -16.11 -2.33 17.62
CA ILE A 64 -17.45 -2.84 17.31
C ILE A 64 -18.48 -2.14 18.17
N GLU A 65 -19.38 -1.41 17.53
CA GLU A 65 -20.52 -0.79 18.18
C GLU A 65 -21.70 -1.74 18.20
N THR A 66 -22.37 -1.87 19.34
CA THR A 66 -23.63 -2.60 19.46
C THR A 66 -24.81 -1.65 19.28
N SER A 67 -25.76 -2.04 18.43
CA SER A 67 -27.03 -1.33 18.23
C SER A 67 -28.23 -2.27 18.33
N PHE A 68 -29.38 -1.76 18.78
CA PHE A 68 -30.61 -2.53 18.99
C PHE A 68 -31.69 -2.08 17.99
N PRO A 69 -31.95 -2.83 16.91
CA PRO A 69 -32.91 -2.43 15.87
C PRO A 69 -34.33 -2.24 16.39
N ASP A 70 -34.73 -3.05 17.38
CA ASP A 70 -36.05 -3.04 17.99
C ASP A 70 -36.16 -2.09 19.19
N GLY A 71 -35.13 -1.26 19.43
CA GLY A 71 -35.03 -0.32 20.54
C GLY A 71 -34.37 -0.88 21.80
N ASP A 72 -33.98 0.00 22.71
CA ASP A 72 -33.25 -0.34 23.94
C ASP A 72 -34.01 -1.24 24.92
N ASP A 73 -35.34 -1.32 24.77
CA ASP A 73 -36.21 -2.16 25.60
C ASP A 73 -36.25 -3.62 25.12
N ASN A 74 -35.73 -3.92 23.93
CA ASN A 74 -35.67 -5.27 23.35
C ASN A 74 -34.25 -5.61 22.89
N ARG A 75 -33.41 -6.03 23.84
CA ARG A 75 -31.98 -6.32 23.62
C ARG A 75 -31.67 -7.80 23.35
N GLY A 76 -32.71 -8.60 23.12
CA GLY A 76 -32.58 -9.95 22.58
C GLY A 76 -32.26 -10.00 21.09
N SER A 77 -32.17 -8.85 20.41
CA SER A 77 -31.69 -8.75 19.02
C SER A 77 -30.72 -7.59 18.92
N ALA A 78 -29.49 -7.86 18.46
CA ALA A 78 -28.42 -6.88 18.39
C ALA A 78 -27.70 -6.92 17.03
N VAL A 79 -27.24 -5.76 16.59
CA VAL A 79 -26.41 -5.58 15.39
C VAL A 79 -25.08 -4.98 15.80
N GLY A 80 -23.99 -5.65 15.42
CA GLY A 80 -22.62 -5.22 15.56
C GLY A 80 -22.15 -4.48 14.30
N ARG A 81 -21.60 -3.28 14.49
CA ARG A 81 -21.06 -2.43 13.41
C ARG A 81 -19.57 -2.21 13.64
N LEU A 82 -18.75 -2.62 12.68
CA LEU A 82 -17.31 -2.40 12.74
C LEU A 82 -16.94 -1.03 12.20
N ILE A 83 -16.24 -0.25 13.03
CA ILE A 83 -15.70 1.05 12.67
C ILE A 83 -14.18 1.04 12.77
N VAL A 84 -13.52 1.76 11.87
CA VAL A 84 -12.07 1.94 11.87
C VAL A 84 -11.64 2.90 12.98
N LYS A 85 -10.51 2.61 13.61
CA LYS A 85 -9.90 3.41 14.69
C LYS A 85 -8.44 3.70 14.37
N GLU A 86 -7.95 4.82 14.90
CA GLU A 86 -6.50 5.09 14.92
C GLU A 86 -5.81 4.15 15.92
N ILE A 87 -4.76 3.46 15.46
CA ILE A 87 -3.88 2.63 16.30
C ILE A 87 -2.75 3.50 16.87
N ARG A 88 -2.25 4.43 16.04
CA ARG A 88 -1.20 5.40 16.34
C ARG A 88 -1.60 6.74 15.74
N HIS A 89 -0.89 7.81 16.09
CA HIS A 89 -1.24 9.15 15.61
C HIS A 89 -1.29 9.21 14.08
N ASN A 90 -2.47 9.48 13.53
CA ASN A 90 -2.76 9.50 12.08
C ASN A 90 -2.49 8.17 11.36
N VAL A 91 -2.54 7.03 12.06
CA VAL A 91 -2.38 5.69 11.46
C VAL A 91 -3.60 4.86 11.83
N THR A 92 -4.37 4.45 10.83
CA THR A 92 -5.55 3.59 10.98
C THR A 92 -5.24 2.16 10.53
N ILE A 93 -5.93 1.68 9.48
CA ILE A 93 -5.65 0.43 8.80
C ILE A 93 -4.70 0.75 7.67
N ASP A 94 -3.59 0.02 7.58
CA ASP A 94 -2.46 0.30 6.71
C ASP A 94 -2.05 -1.02 6.05
N PHE A 95 -2.04 -1.05 4.71
CA PHE A 95 -1.75 -2.24 3.93
C PHE A 95 -0.28 -2.65 4.12
N GLU A 96 0.65 -1.70 4.24
CA GLU A 96 2.08 -1.96 4.47
C GLU A 96 2.31 -2.74 5.76
N GLU A 97 1.46 -2.52 6.75
CA GLU A 97 1.50 -3.20 8.04
C GLU A 97 0.81 -4.57 8.01
N PHE A 98 -0.35 -4.71 7.35
CA PHE A 98 -1.05 -6.00 7.18
C PHE A 98 -2.08 -6.02 6.04
N GLU A 99 -2.21 -7.17 5.36
CA GLU A 99 -3.07 -7.34 4.16
C GLU A 99 -4.42 -8.01 4.51
N VAL A 100 -4.41 -8.89 5.51
CA VAL A 100 -5.57 -9.67 5.92
C VAL A 100 -5.67 -9.67 7.43
N LEU A 101 -6.82 -9.29 7.95
CA LEU A 101 -7.13 -9.32 9.37
C LEU A 101 -8.17 -10.40 9.66
N TYR A 102 -7.83 -11.35 10.51
CA TYR A 102 -8.72 -12.39 11.03
C TYR A 102 -9.28 -11.89 12.37
N VAL A 103 -10.52 -11.42 12.36
CA VAL A 103 -11.17 -10.84 13.55
C VAL A 103 -12.08 -11.87 14.19
N THR A 104 -11.83 -12.17 15.46
CA THR A 104 -12.78 -12.87 16.32
C THR A 104 -13.69 -11.85 17.02
N ILE A 105 -14.98 -12.01 16.83
CA ILE A 105 -16.02 -11.22 17.50
C ILE A 105 -16.77 -12.13 18.46
N ARG A 106 -17.00 -11.63 19.66
CA ARG A 106 -17.86 -12.27 20.66
C ARG A 106 -19.13 -11.46 20.83
N VAL A 107 -20.26 -12.13 20.93
CA VAL A 107 -21.49 -11.56 21.48
C VAL A 107 -21.75 -12.15 22.85
N VAL A 108 -21.96 -11.31 23.85
CA VAL A 108 -22.21 -11.69 25.26
C VAL A 108 -23.63 -11.28 25.63
N ASP A 109 -24.40 -12.16 26.26
CA ASP A 109 -25.62 -11.83 26.99
C ASP A 109 -25.29 -11.55 28.46
N ASN A 110 -25.34 -10.28 28.86
CA ASN A 110 -25.01 -9.88 30.23
C ASN A 110 -26.04 -10.37 31.29
N ASN A 111 -27.19 -10.89 30.87
CA ASN A 111 -28.25 -11.36 31.76
C ASN A 111 -28.37 -12.89 31.83
N THR A 112 -27.48 -13.63 31.17
CA THR A 112 -27.48 -15.10 31.23
C THR A 112 -27.27 -15.59 32.66
N ALA A 113 -28.25 -16.32 33.20
CA ALA A 113 -28.17 -16.89 34.54
C ALA A 113 -27.55 -18.30 34.58
N ILE A 114 -27.69 -19.08 33.50
CA ILE A 114 -27.27 -20.48 33.42
C ILE A 114 -26.74 -20.78 32.02
N GLY A 115 -25.53 -21.35 31.95
CA GLY A 115 -24.92 -21.78 30.69
C GLY A 115 -23.77 -20.89 30.25
N THR A 116 -23.43 -20.97 28.96
CA THR A 116 -22.48 -20.05 28.32
C THR A 116 -23.22 -18.77 27.99
N ASP A 117 -22.66 -17.65 28.40
CA ASP A 117 -23.20 -16.31 28.20
C ASP A 117 -22.74 -15.68 26.89
N TYR A 118 -22.03 -16.41 26.03
CA TYR A 118 -21.48 -15.86 24.79
C TYR A 118 -21.43 -16.84 23.62
N ASP A 119 -21.37 -16.28 22.42
CA ASP A 119 -21.01 -16.98 21.18
C ASP A 119 -19.91 -16.20 20.43
N GLU A 120 -19.11 -16.89 19.63
CA GLU A 120 -17.97 -16.32 18.91
C GLU A 120 -18.01 -16.65 17.41
N LEU A 121 -17.65 -15.65 16.60
CA LEU A 121 -17.48 -15.80 15.16
C LEU A 121 -16.14 -15.21 14.75
N THR A 122 -15.36 -15.97 13.98
CA THR A 122 -14.15 -15.46 13.33
C THR A 122 -14.38 -15.30 11.83
N PHE A 123 -13.98 -14.17 11.27
CA PHE A 123 -13.99 -13.93 9.83
C PHE A 123 -12.80 -13.06 9.41
N THR A 124 -12.59 -12.99 8.11
CA THR A 124 -11.50 -12.21 7.51
C THR A 124 -11.99 -10.86 6.98
N ILE A 125 -11.21 -9.82 7.20
CA ILE A 125 -11.28 -8.54 6.51
C ILE A 125 -10.05 -8.43 5.60
N THR A 126 -10.25 -8.13 4.33
CA THR A 126 -9.15 -7.88 3.38
C THR A 126 -8.90 -6.39 3.26
N ILE A 127 -7.65 -5.97 3.39
CA ILE A 127 -7.25 -4.58 3.20
C ILE A 127 -6.99 -4.37 1.70
N ILE A 128 -7.58 -3.32 1.15
CA ILE A 128 -7.37 -2.92 -0.24
C ILE A 128 -6.23 -1.90 -0.25
N ASP A 129 -5.13 -2.34 -0.84
CA ASP A 129 -3.94 -1.57 -1.19
C ASP A 129 -4.29 -0.34 -2.02
N MET A 130 -3.66 0.79 -1.70
CA MET A 130 -3.78 2.07 -2.37
C MET A 130 -2.39 2.57 -2.74
N ASN A 131 -2.27 3.35 -3.81
CA ASN A 131 -1.01 4.02 -4.10
C ASN A 131 -0.86 5.22 -3.14
N ASP A 132 -0.13 5.05 -2.03
CA ASP A 132 0.15 6.12 -1.08
C ASP A 132 1.64 6.23 -0.68
N ASN A 133 2.49 5.32 -1.16
CA ASN A 133 3.94 5.44 -1.02
C ASN A 133 4.61 5.78 -2.35
N ALA A 134 5.48 6.79 -2.33
CA ALA A 134 6.26 7.13 -3.51
C ALA A 134 7.49 6.21 -3.65
N PRO A 135 7.99 5.94 -4.88
CA PRO A 135 9.22 5.19 -5.06
C PRO A 135 10.40 5.86 -4.35
N GLU A 136 11.20 5.08 -3.62
CA GLU A 136 12.40 5.56 -2.94
C GLU A 136 13.68 5.04 -3.61
N TRP A 137 14.67 5.90 -3.76
CA TRP A 137 15.97 5.51 -4.30
C TRP A 137 16.73 4.60 -3.34
N VAL A 138 17.22 3.47 -3.85
CA VAL A 138 18.12 2.59 -3.10
C VAL A 138 19.39 3.34 -2.73
N GLU A 139 19.85 3.14 -1.49
CA GLU A 139 21.00 3.84 -0.94
C GLU A 139 22.21 3.77 -1.90
N ASN A 140 22.87 4.91 -2.10
CA ASN A 140 24.07 5.08 -2.94
C ASN A 140 23.87 4.92 -4.46
N THR A 141 22.68 4.57 -4.96
CA THR A 141 22.43 4.38 -6.40
C THR A 141 22.62 5.66 -7.23
N LEU A 142 22.31 6.83 -6.65
CA LEU A 142 22.46 8.14 -7.31
C LEU A 142 23.84 8.78 -7.08
N ASN A 143 24.56 8.35 -6.03
CA ASN A 143 25.84 8.95 -5.62
C ASN A 143 27.05 8.31 -6.32
N GLN A 144 26.81 7.32 -7.18
CA GLN A 144 27.87 6.66 -7.92
C GLN A 144 28.48 7.60 -8.98
N THR A 145 29.80 7.50 -9.16
CA THR A 145 30.48 8.16 -10.27
C THR A 145 30.33 7.33 -11.54
N LEU A 146 29.44 7.76 -12.43
CA LEU A 146 29.27 7.13 -13.74
C LEU A 146 30.28 7.69 -14.73
N ARG A 147 30.84 6.83 -15.59
CA ARG A 147 31.83 7.22 -16.60
C ARG A 147 31.48 6.62 -17.95
N VAL A 148 31.65 7.41 -19.00
CA VAL A 148 31.41 6.97 -20.38
C VAL A 148 32.55 7.48 -21.25
N ARG A 149 33.12 6.60 -22.06
CA ARG A 149 34.14 7.04 -23.03
C ARG A 149 33.46 7.82 -24.14
N GLU A 150 34.06 8.92 -24.56
CA GLU A 150 33.69 9.56 -25.82
C GLU A 150 33.69 8.57 -26.99
N ASN A 151 32.92 8.87 -28.03
CA ASN A 151 32.81 8.05 -29.23
C ASN A 151 32.33 6.59 -28.99
N SER A 152 31.75 6.31 -27.83
CA SER A 152 31.23 4.99 -27.48
C SER A 152 30.13 4.52 -28.44
N ALA A 153 30.07 3.21 -28.67
CA ALA A 153 29.05 2.60 -29.52
C ALA A 153 27.67 2.63 -28.85
N THR A 154 26.60 2.68 -29.64
CA THR A 154 25.22 2.53 -29.13
C THR A 154 25.09 1.25 -28.30
N GLY A 155 24.40 1.33 -27.16
CA GLY A 155 24.20 0.20 -26.25
C GLY A 155 25.38 -0.07 -25.31
N THR A 156 26.43 0.77 -25.33
CA THR A 156 27.45 0.74 -24.28
C THR A 156 26.80 1.06 -22.94
N ILE A 157 26.90 0.14 -21.99
CA ILE A 157 26.36 0.31 -20.63
C ILE A 157 27.23 1.31 -19.87
N ILE A 158 26.57 2.30 -19.28
CA ILE A 158 27.20 3.35 -18.47
C ILE A 158 27.06 3.04 -16.98
N GLY A 159 25.91 2.51 -16.57
CA GLY A 159 25.60 2.14 -15.20
C GLY A 159 24.13 1.77 -15.04
N SER A 160 23.64 1.76 -13.80
CA SER A 160 22.22 1.53 -13.50
C SER A 160 21.82 2.24 -12.23
N VAL A 161 20.58 2.71 -12.16
CA VAL A 161 19.97 3.19 -10.92
C VAL A 161 18.89 2.23 -10.44
N GLN A 162 18.51 2.32 -9.17
CA GLN A 162 17.47 1.48 -8.59
C GLN A 162 16.64 2.27 -7.57
N ALA A 163 15.33 2.21 -7.71
CA ALA A 163 14.37 2.62 -6.71
C ALA A 163 13.45 1.44 -6.37
N THR A 164 12.84 1.50 -5.20
CA THR A 164 11.90 0.53 -4.67
C THR A 164 10.67 1.24 -4.17
N ASP A 165 9.54 0.56 -4.24
CA ASP A 165 8.26 1.07 -3.79
C ASP A 165 7.67 0.00 -2.86
N ILE A 166 7.07 0.45 -1.75
CA ILE A 166 6.63 -0.44 -0.66
C ILE A 166 5.16 -0.82 -0.75
N ASP A 167 4.40 -0.20 -1.65
CA ASP A 167 3.00 -0.51 -1.88
C ASP A 167 2.81 -1.98 -2.29
N GLY A 168 1.55 -2.41 -2.40
CA GLY A 168 1.22 -3.71 -2.94
C GLY A 168 1.58 -3.88 -4.43
N PRO A 169 1.46 -5.12 -4.95
CA PRO A 169 1.97 -5.51 -6.27
C PRO A 169 1.41 -4.74 -7.47
N LEU A 170 0.29 -4.04 -7.27
CA LEU A 170 -0.35 -3.22 -8.29
C LEU A 170 0.34 -1.86 -8.44
N TYR A 171 0.85 -1.30 -7.34
CA TYR A 171 1.39 0.06 -7.27
C TYR A 171 2.92 0.09 -7.09
N ASN A 172 3.54 -0.98 -6.58
CA ASN A 172 5.00 -1.00 -6.37
C ASN A 172 5.88 -1.16 -7.63
N GLN A 173 5.30 -1.08 -8.82
CA GLN A 173 6.04 -1.28 -10.06
C GLN A 173 6.78 -0.02 -10.50
N VAL A 174 8.04 0.10 -10.09
CA VAL A 174 8.87 1.25 -10.46
C VAL A 174 9.20 1.26 -11.96
N ARG A 175 9.13 2.46 -12.55
CA ARG A 175 9.54 2.79 -13.91
C ARG A 175 10.48 3.98 -13.94
N TYR A 176 11.45 3.92 -14.83
CA TYR A 176 12.50 4.93 -14.94
C TYR A 176 12.38 5.75 -16.22
N THR A 177 12.53 7.06 -16.09
CA THR A 177 12.76 7.96 -17.23
C THR A 177 13.99 8.81 -16.97
N ILE A 178 14.68 9.22 -18.04
CA ILE A 178 15.86 10.07 -17.95
C ILE A 178 15.67 11.30 -18.82
N VAL A 179 15.91 12.47 -18.26
CA VAL A 179 15.77 13.76 -18.94
C VAL A 179 17.08 14.54 -18.85
N PRO A 180 17.54 15.15 -19.95
CA PRO A 180 18.75 15.97 -19.92
C PRO A 180 18.54 17.21 -19.05
N ARG A 181 19.62 17.68 -18.43
CA ARG A 181 19.68 18.96 -17.74
C ARG A 181 20.72 19.87 -18.38
N GLU A 182 20.63 21.14 -18.03
CA GLU A 182 21.58 22.17 -18.43
C GLU A 182 21.66 22.25 -19.97
N ASP A 183 22.85 22.12 -20.54
CA ASP A 183 23.13 22.13 -21.98
C ASP A 183 23.36 20.72 -22.56
N THR A 184 23.01 19.68 -21.79
CA THR A 184 23.10 18.28 -22.25
C THR A 184 22.02 17.98 -23.29
N LEU A 185 22.39 17.29 -24.37
CA LEU A 185 21.43 16.88 -25.40
C LEU A 185 20.66 15.63 -24.96
N GLN A 186 19.36 15.58 -25.28
CA GLN A 186 18.45 14.52 -24.87
C GLN A 186 18.87 13.11 -25.34
N ASP A 187 19.33 13.00 -26.58
CA ASP A 187 19.51 11.70 -27.25
C ASP A 187 20.91 11.09 -27.06
N LEU A 188 21.70 11.56 -26.10
CA LEU A 188 23.05 11.03 -25.84
C LEU A 188 23.01 9.72 -25.06
N VAL A 189 22.09 9.61 -24.10
CA VAL A 189 21.91 8.43 -23.26
C VAL A 189 20.43 8.05 -23.23
N ARG A 190 20.16 6.79 -22.93
CA ARG A 190 18.82 6.29 -22.64
C ARG A 190 18.85 5.47 -21.37
N ILE A 191 17.70 5.33 -20.73
CA ILE A 191 17.50 4.43 -19.60
C ILE A 191 16.48 3.37 -19.98
N ASP A 192 16.74 2.12 -19.60
CA ASP A 192 15.75 1.07 -19.65
C ASP A 192 14.69 1.31 -18.57
N SER A 193 13.44 1.43 -19.01
CA SER A 193 12.33 1.84 -18.14
C SER A 193 12.01 0.84 -17.03
N ASN A 194 12.41 -0.44 -17.14
CA ASN A 194 12.09 -1.46 -16.13
C ASN A 194 13.27 -1.76 -15.21
N THR A 195 14.49 -1.69 -15.74
CA THR A 195 15.71 -2.12 -15.02
C THR A 195 16.54 -0.96 -14.49
N GLY A 196 16.30 0.27 -14.97
CA GLY A 196 17.10 1.44 -14.61
C GLY A 196 18.50 1.42 -15.24
N GLN A 197 18.79 0.51 -16.18
CA GLN A 197 20.07 0.43 -16.88
C GLN A 197 20.24 1.61 -17.83
N ILE A 198 21.35 2.31 -17.71
CA ILE A 198 21.68 3.49 -18.51
C ILE A 198 22.70 3.11 -19.59
N GLU A 199 22.41 3.51 -20.83
CA GLU A 199 23.24 3.18 -21.99
C GLU A 199 23.42 4.38 -22.93
N VAL A 200 24.48 4.34 -23.73
CA VAL A 200 24.67 5.24 -24.87
C VAL A 200 23.55 5.04 -25.90
N ALA A 201 22.81 6.10 -26.21
CA ALA A 201 21.66 6.02 -27.10
C ALA A 201 22.05 6.02 -28.58
N LEU A 202 23.05 6.83 -28.96
CA LEU A 202 23.47 7.05 -30.34
C LEU A 202 24.97 6.81 -30.54
N ASN A 203 25.32 6.15 -31.64
CA ASN A 203 26.67 5.67 -31.88
C ASN A 203 27.62 6.85 -32.09
N ALA A 204 28.67 6.91 -31.26
CA ALA A 204 29.67 7.97 -31.27
C ALA A 204 29.11 9.40 -31.17
N ALA A 205 27.96 9.57 -30.50
CA ALA A 205 27.32 10.89 -30.34
C ALA A 205 27.85 11.69 -29.13
N ILE A 206 28.47 11.02 -28.16
CA ILE A 206 29.10 11.68 -27.01
C ILE A 206 30.51 12.09 -27.42
N ASP A 207 30.70 13.40 -27.59
CA ASP A 207 31.96 14.05 -27.94
C ASP A 207 32.29 15.08 -26.85
N ALA A 208 33.44 14.90 -26.20
CA ALA A 208 33.91 15.76 -25.11
C ALA A 208 34.59 17.04 -25.62
N ASP A 209 35.00 17.08 -26.90
CA ASP A 209 35.69 18.22 -27.51
C ASP A 209 34.71 19.17 -28.22
N ILE A 210 33.52 18.70 -28.63
CA ILE A 210 32.57 19.48 -29.45
C ILE A 210 31.10 19.35 -28.99
N PRO A 211 30.53 20.42 -28.40
CA PRO A 211 31.22 21.45 -27.63
C PRO A 211 32.06 20.87 -26.48
N PRO A 212 33.14 21.56 -26.06
CA PRO A 212 33.99 21.12 -24.95
C PRO A 212 33.18 20.90 -23.67
N ARG A 213 33.17 19.67 -23.14
CA ARG A 213 32.49 19.31 -21.90
C ARG A 213 33.13 18.11 -21.23
N ASP A 214 33.30 18.19 -19.91
CA ASP A 214 33.80 17.07 -19.10
C ASP A 214 32.67 16.27 -18.44
N ASN A 215 31.45 16.82 -18.41
CA ASN A 215 30.32 16.23 -17.72
C ASN A 215 29.04 16.25 -18.57
N LEU A 216 28.20 15.24 -18.35
CA LEU A 216 26.80 15.23 -18.79
C LEU A 216 25.90 15.22 -17.56
N TYR A 217 24.82 15.99 -17.60
CA TYR A 217 23.88 16.13 -16.49
C TYR A 217 22.49 15.65 -16.88
N PHE A 218 21.94 14.75 -16.08
CA PHE A 218 20.60 14.21 -16.29
C PHE A 218 19.84 14.14 -14.96
N THR A 219 18.52 14.30 -15.03
CA THR A 219 17.60 13.87 -13.97
C THR A 219 17.06 12.50 -14.37
N VAL A 220 17.17 11.52 -13.48
CA VAL A 220 16.38 10.30 -13.56
C VAL A 220 15.13 10.48 -12.70
N ILE A 221 13.99 10.03 -13.19
CA ILE A 221 12.73 10.03 -12.46
C ILE A 221 12.32 8.57 -12.30
N ALA A 222 12.16 8.14 -11.05
CA ALA A 222 11.51 6.89 -10.70
C ALA A 222 10.02 7.17 -10.47
N SER A 223 9.14 6.33 -11.00
CA SER A 223 7.70 6.45 -10.81
C SER A 223 7.02 5.11 -10.66
N ASP A 224 5.94 5.08 -9.90
CA ASP A 224 5.09 3.93 -9.55
C ASP A 224 4.03 3.61 -10.62
N LYS A 225 4.11 4.29 -11.78
CA LYS A 225 3.04 4.26 -12.77
C LYS A 225 2.71 2.82 -13.15
N CYS A 226 1.43 2.46 -13.05
CA CYS A 226 0.92 1.33 -13.81
C CYS A 226 1.27 1.52 -15.29
N THR A 227 2.03 0.57 -15.81
CA THR A 227 2.51 0.54 -17.21
C THR A 227 2.19 -0.81 -17.81
N GLU A 228 0.94 -1.24 -17.62
CA GLU A 228 0.37 -2.31 -18.40
C GLU A 228 0.46 -1.99 -19.89
N ALA A 229 0.55 -3.05 -20.71
CA ALA A 229 0.66 -2.90 -22.15
C ALA A 229 -0.55 -2.17 -22.76
N ASP A 230 -1.72 -2.32 -22.14
CA ASP A 230 -2.91 -1.53 -22.42
C ASP A 230 -3.15 -0.51 -21.29
N PRO A 231 -3.13 0.81 -21.57
CA PRO A 231 -3.45 1.84 -20.59
C PRO A 231 -4.84 1.72 -19.96
N ALA A 232 -5.78 0.98 -20.57
CA ALA A 232 -7.11 0.72 -20.03
C ALA A 232 -7.11 -0.33 -18.90
N ASP A 233 -6.08 -1.17 -18.81
CA ASP A 233 -5.90 -2.16 -17.74
C ASP A 233 -5.32 -1.53 -16.47
N CYS A 234 -4.82 -0.29 -16.57
CA CYS A 234 -4.41 0.48 -15.41
C CYS A 234 -5.63 1.10 -14.72
N PRO A 235 -5.90 0.75 -13.44
CA PRO A 235 -6.94 1.41 -12.69
C PRO A 235 -6.64 2.91 -12.58
N PRO A 236 -7.68 3.77 -12.51
CA PRO A 236 -7.48 5.21 -12.32
C PRO A 236 -6.69 5.47 -11.04
N ASP A 237 -5.43 5.85 -11.22
CA ASP A 237 -4.55 6.19 -10.12
C ASP A 237 -4.58 7.71 -9.89
N LYS A 238 -5.17 8.11 -8.76
CA LYS A 238 -5.23 9.52 -8.37
C LYS A 238 -3.94 10.00 -7.71
N ASN A 239 -3.08 9.09 -7.29
CA ASN A 239 -1.94 9.32 -6.42
C ASN A 239 -0.62 8.89 -7.07
N TYR A 240 -0.50 9.06 -8.39
CA TYR A 240 0.77 8.82 -9.09
C TYR A 240 1.93 9.63 -8.52
N PHE A 241 3.03 8.97 -8.13
CA PHE A 241 4.22 9.60 -7.60
C PHE A 241 5.40 9.61 -8.57
N ASN A 242 6.19 10.68 -8.45
CA ASN A 242 7.47 10.84 -9.12
C ASN A 242 8.54 11.17 -8.08
N THR A 243 9.63 10.41 -8.12
CA THR A 243 10.80 10.66 -7.30
C THR A 243 11.98 11.01 -8.20
N GLU A 244 12.41 12.26 -8.14
CA GLU A 244 13.54 12.75 -8.92
C GLU A 244 14.88 12.33 -8.27
N GLY A 245 15.86 12.02 -9.11
CA GLY A 245 17.23 11.70 -8.74
C GLY A 245 18.20 12.30 -9.74
N ASN A 246 19.23 13.01 -9.27
CA ASN A 246 20.22 13.61 -10.16
C ASN A 246 21.36 12.63 -10.41
N VAL A 247 21.77 12.49 -11.66
CA VAL A 247 22.95 11.71 -12.06
C VAL A 247 23.88 12.56 -12.93
N SER A 248 25.18 12.39 -12.72
CA SER A 248 26.21 13.04 -13.53
C SER A 248 27.20 12.00 -14.05
N TYR A 249 27.69 12.24 -15.25
CA TYR A 249 28.63 11.36 -15.94
C TYR A 249 29.92 12.12 -16.20
N ILE A 250 31.05 11.51 -15.88
CA ILE A 250 32.37 12.07 -16.19
C ILE A 250 32.89 11.41 -17.47
N GLY A 251 33.26 12.23 -18.45
CA GLY A 251 33.93 11.81 -19.69
C GLY A 251 35.35 11.33 -19.47
#